data_AF-A0A2K1IEI3-F1
#
_entry.id   AF-A0A2K1IEI3-F1
#
_cell.length_a   1.000
_cell.length_b   1.000
_cell.length_c   1.000
_cell.angle_alpha   90.00
_cell.angle_beta   90.00
_cell.angle_gamma   90.00
#
_symmetry.space_group_name_H-M   'P 1'
#
loop_
_entity.id
_entity.type
_entity.pdbx_description
1 polymer ?
#
loop_
_entity_poly.entity_id
_entity_poly.type
_entity_poly.pdbx_seq_one_letter_code
_entity_poly.pdbx_strand_id
1 'polypeptide(L)' 'MKYFAIKKHCENKFMDFQYIHTNDQIADILTKSLPRDTFQQFCDLLDLPPFHENEWKRKDLHSLQNVFG' A
#
# COMPACT_ATOMS: atom_id res chain seq x y z
N MET A 1 -13.07 -8.33 -19.39
CA MET A 1 -12.94 -9.56 -18.58
C MET A 1 -12.47 -9.23 -17.14
N LYS A 2 -13.21 -8.42 -16.37
CA LYS A 2 -12.79 -8.04 -14.99
C LYS A 2 -13.72 -8.57 -13.87
N TYR A 3 -14.89 -9.11 -14.23
CA TYR A 3 -15.94 -9.52 -13.28
C TYR A 3 -16.15 -11.04 -13.15
N PHE A 4 -15.36 -11.86 -13.86
CA PHE A 4 -15.62 -13.30 -13.94
C PHE A 4 -15.43 -14.03 -12.60
N ALA A 5 -14.40 -13.63 -11.83
CA ALA A 5 -14.14 -14.22 -10.52
C ALA A 5 -15.21 -13.86 -9.47
N ILE A 6 -15.67 -12.60 -9.46
CA ILE A 6 -16.72 -12.12 -8.55
C ILE A 6 -18.05 -12.81 -8.89
N LYS A 7 -18.40 -12.91 -10.18
CA LYS A 7 -19.64 -13.54 -10.64
C LYS A 7 -19.72 -15.02 -10.26
N LYS A 8 -18.63 -15.77 -10.46
CA LYS A 8 -18.56 -17.21 -10.12
C LYS A 8 -18.73 -17.48 -8.62
N HIS A 9 -18.25 -16.58 -7.75
CA HIS A 9 -18.46 -16.70 -6.30
C HIS A 9 -19.82 -16.15 -5.83
N CYS A 10 -20.37 -15.12 -6.49
CA CYS A 10 -21.74 -14.63 -6.25
C CYS A 10 -22.82 -15.66 -6.61
N GLU A 11 -22.60 -16.48 -7.64
CA GLU A 11 -23.52 -17.56 -8.02
C GLU A 11 -23.71 -18.62 -6.91
N ASN A 12 -22.75 -18.74 -6.00
CA ASN A 12 -22.83 -19.58 -4.78
C ASN A 12 -23.51 -18.87 -3.58
N LYS A 13 -24.08 -17.68 -3.80
CA LYS A 13 -25.04 -16.94 -2.95
C LYS A 13 -24.67 -16.61 -1.50
N PHE A 14 -23.43 -16.77 -1.06
CA PHE A 14 -22.99 -16.22 0.23
C PHE A 14 -21.73 -15.38 0.04
N MET A 15 -21.92 -14.06 0.04
CA MET A 15 -20.85 -13.08 0.20
C MET A 15 -21.28 -12.09 1.28
N ASP A 16 -20.54 -12.07 2.37
CA ASP A 16 -20.69 -11.05 3.40
C ASP A 16 -19.81 -9.85 3.05
N PHE A 17 -20.45 -8.72 2.80
CA PHE A 17 -19.76 -7.45 2.59
C PHE A 17 -19.75 -6.66 3.90
N GLN A 18 -18.57 -6.25 4.33
CA GLN A 18 -18.43 -5.30 5.42
C GLN A 18 -18.19 -3.92 4.82
N TYR A 19 -18.99 -2.94 5.25
CA TYR A 19 -18.72 -1.55 4.94
C TYR A 19 -17.48 -1.11 5.73
N ILE A 20 -16.48 -0.61 5.01
CA ILE A 20 -15.32 0.04 5.59
C ILE A 20 -15.44 1.52 5.25
N HIS A 21 -15.34 2.37 6.26
CA HIS A 21 -15.37 3.81 6.06
C HIS A 21 -14.16 4.24 5.21
N THR A 22 -14.34 5.22 4.33
CA THR A 22 -13.32 5.60 3.33
C THR A 22 -11.98 5.99 3.95
N ASN A 23 -11.97 6.55 5.16
CA ASN A 23 -10.75 6.92 5.84
C ASN A 23 -10.02 5.73 6.50
N ASP A 24 -10.69 4.59 6.62
CA ASP A 24 -10.18 3.39 7.30
C ASP A 24 -9.82 2.30 6.28
N GLN A 25 -9.86 2.61 4.98
CA GLN A 25 -9.61 1.66 3.91
C GLN A 25 -8.10 1.40 3.76
N ILE A 26 -7.56 0.49 4.57
CA ILE A 26 -6.12 0.17 4.63
C ILE A 26 -5.50 -0.13 3.24
N ALA A 27 -6.27 -0.75 2.33
CA ALA A 27 -5.85 -1.03 0.95
C ALA A 27 -5.43 0.21 0.15
N ASP A 28 -5.80 1.40 0.62
CA ASP A 28 -5.39 2.69 0.10
C ASP A 28 -3.87 2.87 0.08
N ILE A 29 -3.16 2.22 1.01
CA ILE A 29 -1.69 2.22 1.08
C ILE A 29 -1.03 1.73 -0.22
N LEU A 30 -1.72 0.88 -0.99
CA LEU A 30 -1.23 0.30 -2.24
C LEU A 30 -1.78 0.98 -3.50
N THR A 31 -2.76 1.86 -3.37
CA THR A 31 -3.56 2.33 -4.52
C THR A 31 -3.58 3.84 -4.70
N LYS A 32 -3.21 4.63 -3.68
CA LYS A 32 -3.10 6.09 -3.77
C LYS A 32 -2.00 6.64 -2.88
N SER A 33 -1.62 7.89 -3.14
CA SER A 33 -0.75 8.66 -2.25
C SER A 33 -1.54 9.11 -1.02
N LEU A 34 -1.05 8.76 0.17
CA LEU A 34 -1.67 9.11 1.45
C LEU A 34 -0.86 10.19 2.19
N PRO A 35 -1.50 11.01 3.03
CA PRO A 35 -0.78 11.82 4.01
C PRO A 35 0.11 10.92 4.89
N ARG A 36 1.28 11.44 5.29
CA ARG A 36 2.28 10.68 6.06
C ARG A 36 1.69 10.02 7.31
N ASP A 37 0.88 10.77 8.06
CA ASP A 37 0.34 10.28 9.33
C ASP A 37 -0.64 9.11 9.10
N THR A 38 -1.51 9.22 8.10
CA THR A 38 -2.43 8.14 7.71
C THR A 38 -1.68 6.92 7.17
N PHE A 39 -0.63 7.14 6.36
CA PHE A 39 0.22 6.06 5.87
C PHE A 39 0.91 5.32 7.03
N GLN A 40 1.47 6.06 7.99
CA GLN A 40 2.14 5.47 9.15
C GLN A 40 1.15 4.70 10.04
N GLN A 41 -0.05 5.21 10.27
CA GLN A 41 -1.10 4.49 11.00
C GLN A 41 -1.44 3.15 10.34
N PHE A 42 -1.54 3.10 9.01
CA PHE A 42 -1.77 1.85 8.30
C PHE A 42 -0.55 0.92 8.31
N CYS A 43 0.68 1.45 8.27
CA CYS A 43 1.88 0.65 8.49
C CYS A 43 1.87 -0.01 9.87
N ASP A 44 1.56 0.75 10.92
CA ASP A 44 1.53 0.25 12.30
C ASP A 44 0.46 -0.86 12.45
N LEU A 45 -0.71 -0.67 11.84
CA LEU A 45 -1.79 -1.67 11.86
C LEU A 45 -1.43 -2.97 11.13
N LEU A 46 -0.58 -2.87 10.11
CA LEU A 46 -0.10 -4.00 9.31
C LEU A 46 1.22 -4.58 9.84
N ASP A 47 1.76 -4.06 10.95
CA ASP A 47 3.07 -4.40 11.49
C ASP A 47 4.20 -4.27 10.44
N LEU A 48 4.09 -3.23 9.60
CA LEU A 48 5.09 -2.91 8.59
C LEU A 48 6.18 -2.00 9.17
N PRO A 49 7.44 -2.13 8.69
CA PRO A 49 8.50 -1.26 9.14
C PRO A 49 8.17 0.20 8.82
N PRO A 50 8.54 1.15 9.70
CA PRO A 50 8.27 2.56 9.50
C PRO A 50 8.94 3.04 8.20
N PHE A 51 8.22 3.86 7.46
CA PHE A 51 8.74 4.40 6.22
C PHE A 51 9.85 5.41 6.51
N HIS A 52 11.10 4.97 6.34
CA HIS A 52 12.25 5.86 6.34
C HIS A 52 12.44 6.43 4.93
N GLU A 53 12.15 7.72 4.78
CA GLU A 53 12.25 8.50 3.53
C GLU A 53 13.66 8.48 2.88
N ASN A 54 14.66 7.90 3.55
CA ASN A 54 16.08 8.01 3.23
C ASN A 54 16.70 6.76 2.58
N GLU A 55 15.92 5.74 2.19
CA GLU A 55 16.51 4.54 1.58
C GLU A 55 16.80 4.71 0.07
N TRP A 56 15.94 5.41 -0.65
CA TRP A 56 16.10 5.62 -2.10
C TRP A 56 17.18 6.65 -2.43
N LYS A 57 17.30 7.72 -1.64
CA LYS A 57 18.35 8.74 -1.83
C LYS A 57 19.77 8.23 -1.53
N ARG A 58 19.92 7.22 -0.66
CA ARG A 58 21.24 6.62 -0.34
C ARG A 58 21.83 5.85 -1.52
N LYS A 59 21.00 5.22 -2.34
CA LYS A 59 21.46 4.47 -3.51
C LYS A 59 22.01 5.40 -4.61
N ASP A 60 21.47 6.60 -4.75
CA ASP A 60 21.96 7.58 -5.74
C ASP A 60 23.27 8.24 -5.30
N LEU A 61 23.45 8.56 -4.01
CA LEU A 61 24.71 9.15 -3.53
C LEU A 61 25.91 8.21 -3.61
N HIS A 62 25.74 6.92 -3.29
CA HIS A 62 26.84 5.95 -3.42
C HIS A 62 27.18 5.63 -4.88
N SER A 63 26.21 5.77 -5.79
CA SER A 63 26.45 5.61 -7.23
C SER A 63 27.25 6.77 -7.83
N LEU A 64 27.10 7.99 -7.29
CA LEU A 64 27.78 9.20 -7.78
C LEU A 64 29.21 9.35 -7.26
N GLN A 65 29.56 8.75 -6.12
CA GLN A 65 30.95 8.78 -5.61
C GLN A 65 31.93 7.92 -6.42
N ASN A 66 31.43 6.94 -7.19
CA ASN A 66 32.26 6.07 -8.04
C ASN A 66 32.51 6.64 -9.45
N VAL A 67 31.98 7.82 -9.79
CA VAL A 67 32.15 8.46 -11.11
C VAL A 67 33.17 9.61 -11.07
N PHE A 68 33.53 10.10 -9.88
CA PHE A 68 34.51 11.17 -9.68
C PHE A 68 35.76 10.73 -8.90
N GLY A 69 36.10 9.44 -8.95
CA GLY A 69 37.34 8.88 -8.41
C GLY A 69 38.30 8.45 -9.51
#